data_AF-R9A658-F1
#
_entry.id   AF-R9A658-F1
#
_cell.length_a   1.000
_cell.length_b   1.000
_cell.length_c   1.000
_cell.angle_alpha   90.00
_cell.angle_beta   90.00
_cell.angle_gamma   90.00
#
_symmetry.space_group_name_H-M   'P 1'
#
loop_
_entity.id
_entity.type
_entity.pdbx_description
1 polymer ?
#
loop_
_entity_poly.entity_id
_entity_poly.type
_entity_poly.pdbx_seq_one_letter_code
_entity_poly.pdbx_strand_id
1 'polypeptide(L)'
;MSSLETIPRMSEVANMLGNESRLILLQLLSEGEKSVEILSEQSGIPVANTSQHLQALKKTNMVTTRREGKRILYRLESGPIKELFLALEKFAVFSKAQGHALLTGITPISKNNLTVSELQKKIKKGGNILIDVRSKEEYKKGHLPEAVNIPYSELTTHKFPKNKEVIVYCRGPLCLLSVNAVNLLKSREVNVSRFAPGYSGWIANEV
;
A
#
# COMPACT_ATOMS: atom_id res chain seq x y z
N MET A 1 -9.60 -15.73 -28.52
CA MET A 1 -8.47 -16.38 -27.82
C MET A 1 -9.05 -17.13 -26.63
N SER A 2 -8.83 -18.44 -26.55
CA SER A 2 -9.29 -19.26 -25.43
C SER A 2 -8.54 -18.85 -24.16
N SER A 3 -9.20 -18.84 -23.00
CA SER A 3 -8.58 -18.47 -21.71
C SER A 3 -7.32 -19.29 -21.40
N LEU A 4 -7.24 -20.53 -21.89
CA LEU A 4 -6.13 -21.44 -21.67
C LEU A 4 -4.88 -21.12 -22.53
N GLU A 5 -5.04 -20.47 -23.69
CA GLU A 5 -3.91 -20.15 -24.58
C GLU A 5 -2.95 -19.12 -23.97
N THR A 6 -3.44 -18.33 -23.00
CA THR A 6 -2.65 -17.28 -22.36
C THR A 6 -1.83 -17.76 -21.15
N ILE A 7 -2.10 -18.97 -20.63
CA ILE A 7 -1.49 -19.50 -19.41
C ILE A 7 0.05 -19.58 -19.49
N PRO A 8 0.68 -20.06 -20.59
CA PRO A 8 2.14 -20.06 -20.69
C PRO A 8 2.72 -18.65 -20.58
N ARG A 9 2.09 -17.67 -21.24
CA ARG A 9 2.53 -16.27 -21.17
C ARG A 9 2.33 -15.67 -19.78
N MET A 10 1.24 -16.02 -19.09
CA MET A 10 1.01 -15.62 -17.70
C MET A 10 2.10 -16.18 -16.78
N SER A 11 2.53 -17.43 -16.99
CA SER A 11 3.61 -18.06 -16.22
C SER A 11 4.96 -17.34 -16.43
N GLU A 12 5.28 -16.96 -17.67
CA GLU A 12 6.49 -16.16 -17.96
C GLU A 12 6.47 -14.81 -17.23
N VAL A 13 5.34 -14.11 -17.26
CA VAL A 13 5.16 -12.83 -16.56
C VAL A 13 5.26 -13.03 -15.04
N ALA A 14 4.63 -14.06 -14.49
CA ALA A 14 4.69 -14.37 -13.07
C ALA A 14 6.13 -14.69 -12.62
N ASN A 15 6.87 -15.50 -13.39
CA ASN A 15 8.29 -15.78 -13.14
C ASN A 15 9.16 -14.51 -13.23
N MET A 16 8.81 -13.57 -14.11
CA MET A 16 9.49 -12.28 -14.19
C MET A 16 9.21 -11.39 -12.97
N LEU A 17 8.02 -11.49 -12.39
CA LEU A 17 7.64 -10.72 -11.20
C LEU A 17 8.05 -11.36 -9.87
N GLY A 18 8.32 -12.67 -9.85
CA GLY A 18 8.74 -13.43 -8.68
C GLY A 18 10.17 -13.14 -8.20
N ASN A 19 10.59 -11.88 -8.11
CA ASN A 19 11.87 -11.45 -7.56
C ASN A 19 11.75 -10.03 -7.01
N GLU A 20 12.17 -9.86 -5.76
CA GLU A 20 12.06 -8.61 -4.99
C GLU A 20 12.73 -7.42 -5.70
N SER A 21 13.96 -7.58 -6.17
CA SER A 21 14.71 -6.51 -6.84
C SER A 21 13.98 -5.98 -8.07
N ARG A 22 13.41 -6.86 -8.90
CA ARG A 22 12.62 -6.46 -10.08
C ARG A 22 11.34 -5.72 -9.68
N LEU A 23 10.67 -6.14 -8.61
CA LEU A 23 9.47 -5.45 -8.11
C LEU A 23 9.79 -4.04 -7.60
N ILE A 24 10.90 -3.87 -6.86
CA ILE A 24 11.37 -2.56 -6.39
C ILE A 24 11.64 -1.64 -7.58
N LEU A 25 12.37 -2.12 -8.60
CA LEU A 25 12.70 -1.31 -9.78
C LEU A 25 11.46 -0.89 -10.56
N LEU A 26 10.48 -1.77 -10.74
CA LEU A 26 9.21 -1.45 -11.41
C LEU A 26 8.37 -0.45 -10.60
N GLN A 27 8.36 -0.56 -9.26
CA GLN A 27 7.72 0.42 -8.39
C GLN A 27 8.36 1.81 -8.53
N LEU A 28 9.69 1.90 -8.50
CA LEU A 28 10.39 3.17 -8.72
C LEU A 28 10.11 3.75 -10.10
N LEU A 29 10.07 2.91 -11.15
CA LEU A 29 9.73 3.34 -12.51
C LEU A 29 8.27 3.77 -12.67
N SER A 30 7.38 3.35 -11.77
CA SER A 30 5.97 3.79 -11.78
C SER A 30 5.81 5.29 -11.48
N GLU A 31 6.79 5.87 -10.80
CA GLU A 31 6.87 7.29 -10.41
C GLU A 31 7.48 8.19 -11.49
N GLY A 32 8.08 7.61 -12.54
CA GLY A 32 8.70 8.37 -13.63
C GLY A 32 9.93 7.68 -14.22
N GLU A 33 10.39 8.18 -15.37
CA GLU A 33 11.54 7.63 -16.08
C GLU A 33 12.84 7.87 -15.30
N LYS A 34 13.72 6.87 -15.22
CA LYS A 34 14.97 6.95 -14.43
C LYS A 34 16.12 6.23 -15.14
N SER A 35 17.36 6.67 -14.89
CA SER A 35 18.56 5.96 -15.38
C SER A 35 18.91 4.78 -14.47
N VAL A 36 19.81 3.91 -14.94
CA VAL A 36 20.29 2.76 -14.15
C VAL A 36 20.96 3.21 -12.86
N GLU A 37 21.70 4.32 -12.89
CA GLU A 37 22.40 4.88 -11.74
C GLU A 37 21.43 5.36 -10.67
N ILE A 38 20.40 6.12 -11.06
CA ILE A 38 19.35 6.59 -10.13
C ILE A 38 18.60 5.41 -9.54
N LEU A 39 18.26 4.41 -10.36
CA LEU A 39 17.56 3.22 -9.89
C LEU A 39 18.42 2.41 -8.92
N SER A 40 19.72 2.28 -9.18
CA SER A 40 20.68 1.62 -8.30
C SER A 40 20.77 2.33 -6.95
N GLU A 41 20.90 3.66 -6.97
CA GLU A 41 20.96 4.49 -5.76
C GLU A 41 19.69 4.36 -4.91
N GLN A 42 18.51 4.50 -5.51
CA GLN A 42 17.24 4.49 -4.78
C GLN A 42 16.84 3.10 -4.27
N SER A 43 17.22 2.04 -4.99
CA SER A 43 16.90 0.66 -4.60
C SER A 43 17.94 0.03 -3.67
N GLY A 44 19.15 0.59 -3.57
CA GLY A 44 20.29 -0.03 -2.91
C GLY A 44 20.88 -1.24 -3.66
N ILE A 45 20.41 -1.53 -4.89
CA ILE A 45 20.89 -2.64 -5.71
C ILE A 45 22.13 -2.18 -6.49
N PRO A 46 23.24 -2.94 -6.52
CA PRO A 46 24.42 -2.58 -7.30
C PRO A 46 24.12 -2.39 -8.79
N VAL A 47 24.75 -1.41 -9.44
CA VAL A 47 24.51 -1.02 -10.84
C VAL A 47 24.52 -2.22 -11.81
N ALA A 48 25.47 -3.15 -11.64
CA ALA A 48 25.57 -4.34 -12.48
C ALA A 48 24.30 -5.22 -12.39
N ASN A 49 23.80 -5.44 -11.17
CA ASN A 49 22.60 -6.23 -10.92
C ASN A 49 21.35 -5.46 -11.38
N THR A 50 21.27 -4.16 -11.12
CA THR A 50 20.19 -3.29 -11.62
C THR A 50 20.08 -3.37 -13.14
N SER A 51 21.20 -3.24 -13.85
CA SER A 51 21.27 -3.39 -15.31
C SER A 51 20.77 -4.76 -15.75
N GLN A 52 21.22 -5.84 -15.11
CA GLN A 52 20.78 -7.20 -15.41
C GLN A 52 19.27 -7.39 -15.24
N HIS A 53 18.71 -6.89 -14.14
CA HIS A 53 17.27 -6.94 -13.88
C HIS A 53 16.48 -6.13 -14.91
N LEU A 54 16.92 -4.93 -15.23
CA LEU A 54 16.27 -4.08 -16.25
C LEU A 54 16.33 -4.70 -17.65
N GLN A 55 17.41 -5.40 -17.99
CA GLN A 55 17.48 -6.15 -19.25
C GLN A 55 16.49 -7.33 -19.27
N ALA A 56 16.35 -8.07 -18.17
CA ALA A 56 15.36 -9.13 -18.06
C ALA A 56 13.92 -8.60 -18.18
N LEU A 57 13.62 -7.47 -17.53
CA LEU A 57 12.33 -6.78 -17.62
C LEU A 57 12.05 -6.25 -19.04
N LYS A 58 13.08 -5.78 -19.74
CA LYS A 58 12.96 -5.33 -21.13
C LYS A 58 12.63 -6.48 -22.07
N LYS A 59 13.22 -7.67 -21.88
CA LYS A 59 12.94 -8.88 -22.69
C LYS A 59 11.48 -9.35 -22.59
N THR A 60 10.76 -8.97 -21.54
CA THR A 60 9.36 -9.32 -21.31
C THR A 60 8.39 -8.16 -21.59
N ASN A 61 8.89 -7.07 -22.18
CA ASN A 61 8.13 -5.86 -22.50
C ASN A 61 7.48 -5.20 -21.26
N MET A 62 8.11 -5.33 -20.09
CA MET A 62 7.65 -4.63 -18.87
C MET A 62 8.25 -3.23 -18.76
N VAL A 63 9.42 -3.02 -19.38
CA VAL A 63 10.07 -1.72 -19.43
C VAL A 63 10.54 -1.43 -20.84
N THR A 64 10.58 -0.15 -21.17
CA THR A 64 11.19 0.34 -22.40
C THR A 64 12.22 1.40 -22.09
N THR A 65 13.00 1.79 -23.11
CA THR A 65 14.15 2.67 -22.94
C THR A 65 14.14 3.79 -23.97
N ARG A 66 14.54 4.99 -23.56
CA ARG A 66 14.92 6.07 -24.49
C ARG A 66 16.29 6.62 -24.13
N ARG A 67 16.97 7.19 -25.12
CA ARG A 67 18.25 7.86 -24.91
C ARG A 67 18.02 9.34 -24.63
N GLU A 68 18.69 9.86 -23.60
CA GLU A 68 18.72 11.28 -23.26
C GLU A 68 20.17 11.72 -23.10
N GLY A 69 20.70 12.34 -24.16
CA GLY A 69 22.13 12.63 -24.27
C GLY A 69 22.98 11.36 -24.14
N LYS A 70 23.86 11.32 -23.14
CA LYS A 70 24.73 10.16 -22.85
C LYS A 70 24.05 9.07 -22.00
N ARG A 71 22.86 9.34 -21.44
CA ARG A 71 22.17 8.43 -20.51
C ARG A 71 21.09 7.61 -21.23
N ILE A 72 20.85 6.40 -20.73
CA ILE A 72 19.69 5.59 -21.08
C ILE A 72 18.69 5.69 -19.93
N LEU A 73 17.48 6.14 -20.24
CA LEU A 73 16.38 6.20 -19.29
C LEU A 73 15.43 5.05 -19.52
N TYR A 74 15.01 4.42 -18.43
CA TYR A 74 14.02 3.36 -18.38
C TYR A 74 12.68 3.93 -17.95
N ARG A 75 11.61 3.33 -18.47
CA ARG A 75 10.23 3.58 -18.04
C ARG A 75 9.40 2.32 -18.14
N LEU A 76 8.26 2.28 -17.45
CA LEU A 76 7.26 1.24 -17.68
C LEU A 76 6.76 1.28 -19.12
N GLU A 77 6.48 0.11 -19.69
CA GLU A 77 5.80 0.03 -20.98
C GLU A 77 4.32 0.45 -20.85
N SER A 78 3.68 0.85 -21.95
CA SER A 78 2.29 1.37 -21.98
C SER A 78 1.18 0.33 -21.71
N GLY A 79 1.51 -0.79 -21.05
CA GLY A 79 0.55 -1.83 -20.64
C GLY A 79 0.03 -1.65 -19.20
N PRO A 80 -0.87 -2.54 -18.74
CA PRO A 80 -1.52 -2.47 -17.43
C PRO A 80 -0.57 -2.93 -16.29
N ILE A 81 0.69 -2.52 -16.34
CA ILE A 81 1.73 -2.94 -15.40
C ILE A 81 1.43 -2.37 -14.02
N LYS A 82 0.98 -1.11 -13.94
CA LYS A 82 0.60 -0.49 -12.65
C LYS A 82 -0.56 -1.22 -12.00
N GLU A 83 -1.57 -1.60 -12.78
CA GLU A 83 -2.73 -2.35 -12.33
C GLU A 83 -2.35 -3.76 -11.86
N LEU A 84 -1.43 -4.42 -12.58
CA LEU A 84 -0.89 -5.71 -12.19
C LEU A 84 -0.12 -5.63 -10.87
N PHE A 85 0.72 -4.62 -10.69
CA PHE A 85 1.44 -4.37 -9.43
C PHE A 85 0.49 -4.11 -8.28
N LEU A 86 -0.49 -3.26 -8.51
CA LEU A 86 -1.52 -2.98 -7.52
C LEU A 86 -2.23 -4.28 -7.16
N ALA A 87 -2.68 -5.08 -8.14
CA ALA A 87 -3.33 -6.36 -7.88
C ALA A 87 -2.44 -7.34 -7.07
N LEU A 88 -1.14 -7.40 -7.37
CA LEU A 88 -0.18 -8.21 -6.62
C LEU A 88 0.01 -7.71 -5.19
N GLU A 89 0.16 -6.40 -4.97
CA GLU A 89 0.25 -5.81 -3.63
C GLU A 89 -1.02 -6.09 -2.83
N LYS A 90 -2.18 -5.87 -3.45
CA LYS A 90 -3.50 -6.17 -2.87
C LYS A 90 -3.60 -7.64 -2.47
N PHE A 91 -3.18 -8.55 -3.36
CA PHE A 91 -3.24 -9.99 -3.10
C PHE A 91 -2.20 -10.45 -2.08
N ALA A 92 -0.99 -9.91 -2.06
CA ALA A 92 0.04 -10.22 -1.06
C ALA A 92 -0.40 -9.79 0.35
N VAL A 93 -1.03 -8.61 0.45
CA VAL A 93 -1.63 -8.14 1.69
C VAL A 93 -2.80 -9.04 2.11
N PHE A 94 -3.68 -9.38 1.17
CA PHE A 94 -4.83 -10.25 1.42
C PHE A 94 -4.41 -11.66 1.83
N SER A 95 -3.45 -12.28 1.13
CA SER A 95 -2.97 -13.63 1.40
C SER A 95 -2.22 -13.69 2.72
N LYS A 96 -1.45 -12.65 3.07
CA LYS A 96 -0.84 -12.53 4.40
C LYS A 96 -1.90 -12.34 5.48
N ALA A 97 -2.93 -11.53 5.25
CA ALA A 97 -4.02 -11.34 6.20
C ALA A 97 -4.85 -12.62 6.39
N GLN A 98 -5.13 -13.38 5.33
CA GLN A 98 -5.76 -14.69 5.39
C GLN A 98 -4.86 -15.72 6.06
N GLY A 99 -3.57 -15.79 5.70
CA GLY A 99 -2.61 -16.71 6.29
C GLY A 99 -2.42 -16.45 7.78
N HIS A 100 -2.31 -15.19 8.20
CA HIS A 100 -2.25 -14.81 9.61
C HIS A 100 -3.58 -15.10 10.33
N ALA A 101 -4.72 -14.87 9.68
CA ALA A 101 -6.03 -15.21 10.23
C ALA A 101 -6.24 -16.71 10.41
N LEU A 102 -5.73 -17.51 9.48
CA LEU A 102 -5.77 -18.97 9.52
C LEU A 102 -4.82 -19.53 10.58
N LEU A 103 -3.64 -18.93 10.75
CA LEU A 103 -2.62 -19.33 11.74
C LEU A 103 -2.94 -18.88 13.17
N THR A 104 -3.62 -17.75 13.34
CA THR A 104 -3.94 -17.17 14.68
C THR A 104 -5.38 -17.39 15.11
N GLY A 105 -6.24 -17.92 14.23
CA GLY A 105 -7.68 -18.03 14.47
C GLY A 105 -8.42 -16.67 14.46
N ILE A 106 -7.74 -15.57 14.07
CA ILE A 106 -8.30 -14.21 14.08
C ILE A 106 -8.71 -13.81 12.66
N THR A 107 -10.01 -13.85 12.37
CA THR A 107 -10.59 -13.48 11.06
C THR A 107 -10.18 -12.07 10.56
N PRO A 108 -9.88 -11.87 9.25
CA PRO A 108 -9.24 -10.66 8.73
C PRO A 108 -10.23 -9.54 8.37
N ILE A 109 -11.36 -9.44 9.07
CA ILE A 109 -12.28 -8.31 8.91
C ILE A 109 -12.86 -8.02 10.29
N SER A 110 -12.24 -7.05 10.98
CA SER A 110 -12.79 -6.44 12.18
C SER A 110 -14.29 -6.17 11.97
N LYS A 111 -15.14 -6.74 12.82
CA LYS A 111 -16.60 -6.51 12.87
C LYS A 111 -17.01 -5.02 12.91
N ASN A 112 -16.06 -4.11 13.14
CA ASN A 112 -16.26 -2.66 13.27
C ASN A 112 -15.47 -1.88 12.20
N ASN A 113 -15.70 -2.17 10.92
CA ASN A 113 -15.21 -1.32 9.83
C ASN A 113 -16.28 -0.26 9.51
N LEU A 114 -15.91 1.01 9.59
CA LEU A 114 -16.75 2.14 9.25
C LEU A 114 -16.64 2.46 7.75
N THR A 115 -17.79 2.73 7.15
CA THR A 115 -17.95 3.37 5.83
C THR A 115 -17.76 4.88 5.92
N VAL A 116 -17.72 5.57 4.77
CA VAL A 116 -17.64 7.05 4.72
C VAL A 116 -18.84 7.69 5.42
N SER A 117 -20.05 7.23 5.13
CA SER A 117 -21.28 7.77 5.74
C SER A 117 -21.31 7.59 7.26
N GLU A 118 -20.87 6.43 7.76
CA GLU A 118 -20.82 6.16 9.21
C GLU A 118 -19.77 7.02 9.90
N LEU A 119 -18.60 7.22 9.27
CA LEU A 119 -17.58 8.10 9.81
C LEU A 119 -18.08 9.54 9.89
N GLN A 120 -18.71 10.06 8.83
CA GLN A 120 -19.28 11.41 8.82
C GLN A 120 -20.30 11.59 9.95
N LYS A 121 -21.18 10.61 10.18
CA LYS A 121 -22.14 10.64 11.30
C LYS A 121 -21.44 10.67 12.66
N LYS A 122 -20.36 9.89 12.83
CA LYS A 122 -19.58 9.87 14.08
C LYS A 122 -18.86 11.19 14.31
N ILE A 123 -18.19 11.75 13.30
CA ILE A 123 -17.54 13.07 13.38
C ILE A 123 -18.56 14.13 13.81
N LYS A 124 -19.71 14.21 13.13
CA LYS A 124 -20.80 15.16 13.47
C LYS A 124 -21.34 14.99 14.89
N LYS A 125 -21.47 13.74 15.37
CA LYS A 125 -21.93 13.44 16.73
C LYS A 125 -20.88 13.84 17.80
N GLY A 126 -19.61 13.88 17.43
CA GLY A 126 -18.49 14.09 18.35
C GLY A 126 -18.28 12.91 19.32
N GLY A 127 -17.42 13.12 20.32
CA GLY A 127 -17.14 12.13 21.37
C GLY A 127 -16.21 10.97 20.96
N ASN A 128 -15.72 10.96 19.73
CA ASN A 128 -14.71 10.04 19.23
C ASN A 128 -13.35 10.73 19.07
N ILE A 129 -12.30 9.94 18.86
CA ILE A 129 -10.95 10.40 18.53
C ILE A 129 -10.57 9.78 17.19
N LEU A 130 -10.49 10.60 16.15
CA LEU A 130 -10.05 10.16 14.84
C LEU A 130 -8.52 10.22 14.76
N ILE A 131 -7.87 9.10 14.44
CA ILE A 131 -6.41 9.01 14.37
C ILE A 131 -5.91 8.57 12.99
N ASP A 132 -4.91 9.29 12.50
CA ASP A 132 -4.14 8.97 11.30
C ASP A 132 -2.86 8.24 11.70
N VAL A 133 -2.72 6.97 11.31
CA VAL A 133 -1.54 6.15 11.65
C VAL A 133 -0.43 6.18 10.60
N ARG A 134 -0.57 7.03 9.58
CA ARG A 134 0.47 7.27 8.56
C ARG A 134 1.64 8.08 9.14
N SER A 135 2.68 8.22 8.34
CA SER A 135 3.80 9.11 8.65
C SER A 135 3.37 10.57 8.77
N LYS A 136 4.12 11.36 9.54
CA LYS A 136 3.93 12.81 9.68
C LYS A 136 3.92 13.53 8.32
N GLU A 137 4.77 13.09 7.40
CA GLU A 137 4.87 13.68 6.06
C GLU A 137 3.63 13.43 5.20
N GLU A 138 3.04 12.24 5.27
CA GLU A 138 1.77 11.97 4.58
C GLU A 138 0.61 12.74 5.17
N TYR A 139 0.55 12.86 6.50
CA TYR A 139 -0.47 13.63 7.17
C TYR A 139 -0.40 15.12 6.78
N LYS A 140 0.80 15.71 6.72
CA LYS A 140 1.00 17.10 6.27
C LYS A 140 0.54 17.35 4.85
N LYS A 141 0.66 16.36 3.95
CA LYS A 141 0.19 16.44 2.56
C LYS A 141 -1.33 16.43 2.44
N GLY A 142 -2.04 16.04 3.49
CA GLY A 142 -3.48 16.02 3.57
C GLY A 142 -3.98 14.90 4.48
N HIS A 143 -5.04 15.16 5.22
CA HIS A 143 -5.60 14.28 6.23
C HIS A 143 -7.09 14.55 6.40
N LEU A 144 -7.80 13.65 7.10
CA LEU A 144 -9.21 13.86 7.39
C LEU A 144 -9.38 15.04 8.38
N PRO A 145 -10.45 15.84 8.26
CA PRO A 145 -10.75 16.89 9.23
C PRO A 145 -10.79 16.34 10.66
N GLU A 146 -10.27 17.11 11.62
CA GLU A 146 -10.22 16.78 13.05
C GLU A 146 -9.38 15.54 13.42
N ALA A 147 -8.72 14.89 12.44
CA ALA A 147 -7.83 13.77 12.70
C ALA A 147 -6.56 14.21 13.43
N VAL A 148 -6.12 13.43 14.42
CA VAL A 148 -4.82 13.59 15.07
C VAL A 148 -3.83 12.60 14.46
N ASN A 149 -2.65 13.06 14.05
CA ASN A 149 -1.61 12.14 13.58
C ASN A 149 -0.93 11.45 14.76
N ILE A 150 -1.04 10.12 14.80
CA ILE A 150 -0.30 9.26 15.72
C ILE A 150 0.26 8.13 14.87
N PRO A 151 1.47 8.29 14.29
CA PRO A 151 2.10 7.28 13.46
C PRO A 151 2.10 5.91 14.14
N TYR A 152 1.98 4.84 13.35
CA TYR A 152 1.90 3.48 13.92
C TYR A 152 3.02 3.15 14.93
N SER A 153 4.24 3.62 14.67
CA SER A 153 5.40 3.45 15.56
C SER A 153 5.23 4.12 16.94
N GLU A 154 4.41 5.16 17.03
CA GLU A 154 4.16 5.94 18.25
C GLU A 154 2.94 5.41 19.04
N LEU A 155 2.12 4.51 18.47
CA LEU A 155 0.93 3.96 19.12
C LEU A 155 1.23 3.09 20.34
N THR A 156 2.38 2.43 20.37
CA THR A 156 2.76 1.47 21.43
C THR A 156 2.80 2.14 22.80
N THR A 157 3.23 3.40 22.86
CA THR A 157 3.37 4.16 24.10
C THR A 157 2.21 5.13 24.35
N HIS A 158 1.45 5.48 23.31
CA HIS A 158 0.32 6.40 23.42
C HIS A 158 -0.80 5.82 24.30
N LYS A 159 -1.45 6.67 25.11
CA LYS A 159 -2.58 6.29 25.97
C LYS A 159 -3.85 6.98 25.48
N PHE A 160 -4.95 6.25 25.45
CA PHE A 160 -6.25 6.76 25.01
C PHE A 160 -7.23 6.85 26.19
N PRO A 161 -8.14 7.85 26.20
CA PRO A 161 -9.23 7.92 27.16
C PRO A 161 -10.15 6.71 27.06
N LYS A 162 -10.48 6.06 28.18
CA LYS A 162 -11.31 4.85 28.20
C LYS A 162 -12.78 5.10 27.80
N ASN A 163 -13.26 6.34 27.87
CA ASN A 163 -14.64 6.73 27.60
C ASN A 163 -14.89 7.19 26.16
N LYS A 164 -13.86 7.23 25.30
CA LYS A 164 -13.98 7.65 23.91
C LYS A 164 -13.70 6.49 22.97
N GLU A 165 -14.45 6.44 21.88
CA GLU A 165 -14.13 5.55 20.76
C GLU A 165 -12.95 6.13 19.98
N VAL A 166 -11.93 5.31 19.74
CA VAL A 166 -10.81 5.64 18.85
C VAL A 166 -11.13 5.11 17.47
N ILE A 167 -11.10 5.97 16.46
CA ILE A 167 -11.32 5.60 15.07
C ILE A 167 -9.99 5.70 14.34
N VAL A 168 -9.52 4.59 13.79
CA VAL A 168 -8.21 4.51 13.12
C VAL A 168 -8.36 4.50 11.62
N TYR A 169 -7.56 5.30 10.91
CA TYR A 169 -7.42 5.21 9.46
C TYR A 169 -5.97 5.31 8.99
N CYS A 170 -5.75 4.90 7.74
CA CYS A 170 -4.48 4.97 7.03
C CYS A 170 -4.74 5.39 5.57
N ARG A 171 -3.85 5.08 4.63
CA ARG A 171 -3.95 5.43 3.20
C ARG A 171 -5.26 4.99 2.55
N GLY A 172 -5.70 3.75 2.79
CA GLY A 172 -6.85 3.18 2.09
C GLY A 172 -7.28 1.81 2.62
N PRO A 173 -8.25 1.15 1.93
CA PRO A 173 -8.89 -0.11 2.37
C PRO A 173 -7.93 -1.25 2.68
N LEU A 174 -6.77 -1.25 2.04
CA LEU A 174 -5.80 -2.35 2.10
C LEU A 174 -4.56 -2.01 2.93
N CYS A 175 -4.51 -0.83 3.56
CA CYS A 175 -3.39 -0.49 4.42
C CYS A 175 -3.39 -1.34 5.71
N LEU A 176 -2.38 -2.21 5.83
CA LEU A 176 -2.16 -3.06 7.02
C LEU A 176 -1.88 -2.27 8.30
N LEU A 177 -1.33 -1.05 8.22
CA LEU A 177 -1.09 -0.24 9.44
C LEU A 177 -2.38 0.01 10.21
N SER A 178 -3.49 0.28 9.52
CA SER A 178 -4.79 0.48 10.16
C SER A 178 -5.35 -0.80 10.80
N VAL A 179 -5.06 -1.97 10.21
CA VAL A 179 -5.46 -3.27 10.76
C VAL A 179 -4.64 -3.59 12.01
N ASN A 180 -3.32 -3.45 11.92
CA ASN A 180 -2.40 -3.71 13.02
C ASN A 180 -2.65 -2.75 14.18
N ALA A 181 -2.93 -1.48 13.90
CA ALA A 181 -3.27 -0.48 14.91
C ALA A 181 -4.52 -0.87 15.69
N VAL A 182 -5.59 -1.31 15.00
CA VAL A 182 -6.81 -1.78 15.63
C VAL A 182 -6.54 -2.99 16.53
N ASN A 183 -5.75 -3.95 16.07
CA ASN A 183 -5.40 -5.13 16.86
C ASN A 183 -4.59 -4.77 18.11
N LEU A 184 -3.59 -3.89 17.96
CA LEU A 184 -2.78 -3.37 19.07
C LEU A 184 -3.62 -2.61 20.10
N LEU A 185 -4.59 -1.81 19.64
CA LEU A 185 -5.46 -1.04 20.53
C LEU A 185 -6.50 -1.93 21.23
N LYS A 186 -7.05 -2.93 20.53
CA LYS A 186 -7.94 -3.94 21.14
C LYS A 186 -7.26 -4.76 22.22
N SER A 187 -6.00 -5.19 22.01
CA SER A 187 -5.25 -5.92 23.03
C SER A 187 -4.95 -5.09 24.28
N ARG A 188 -5.10 -3.77 24.19
CA ARG A 188 -4.99 -2.80 25.28
C ARG A 188 -6.36 -2.33 25.79
N GLU A 189 -7.43 -3.05 25.46
CA GLU A 189 -8.82 -2.79 25.86
C GLU A 189 -9.33 -1.39 25.46
N VAL A 190 -8.77 -0.81 24.40
CA VAL A 190 -9.26 0.46 23.84
C VAL A 190 -10.49 0.17 22.98
N ASN A 191 -11.57 0.93 23.20
CA ASN A 191 -12.74 0.92 22.33
C ASN A 191 -12.34 1.49 20.96
N VAL A 192 -12.13 0.64 19.97
CA VAL A 192 -11.55 1.02 18.68
C VAL A 192 -12.35 0.50 17.50
N SER A 193 -12.57 1.40 16.54
CA SER A 193 -13.16 1.12 15.23
C SER A 193 -12.17 1.47 14.12
N ARG A 194 -12.31 0.81 12.97
CA ARG A 194 -11.46 1.07 11.81
C ARG A 194 -12.26 1.83 10.76
N PHE A 195 -11.77 2.96 10.27
CA PHE A 195 -12.28 3.54 9.04
C PHE A 195 -11.57 2.88 7.85
N ALA A 196 -12.19 1.85 7.30
CA ALA A 196 -11.57 1.00 6.27
C ALA A 196 -11.25 1.77 4.99
N PRO A 197 -12.15 2.60 4.40
CA PRO A 197 -11.86 3.33 3.17
C PRO A 197 -10.59 4.19 3.22
N GLY A 198 -10.14 4.61 4.41
CA GLY A 198 -8.92 5.37 4.61
C GLY A 198 -8.95 6.75 3.93
N TYR A 199 -7.79 7.41 3.89
CA TYR A 199 -7.64 8.72 3.27
C TYR A 199 -8.11 8.74 1.81
N SER A 200 -7.72 7.74 1.02
CA SER A 200 -8.12 7.62 -0.39
C SER A 200 -9.63 7.48 -0.58
N GLY A 201 -10.31 6.76 0.31
CA GLY A 201 -11.76 6.60 0.25
C GLY A 201 -12.49 7.86 0.68
N TRP A 202 -11.92 8.63 1.62
CA TRP A 202 -12.47 9.91 2.04
C TRP A 202 -12.44 10.94 0.92
N ILE A 203 -11.27 11.19 0.33
CA ILE A 203 -11.11 12.17 -0.76
C ILE A 203 -11.95 11.83 -1.99
N ALA A 204 -12.22 10.56 -2.25
CA ALA A 204 -13.06 10.13 -3.38
C ALA A 204 -14.56 10.41 -3.17
N ASN A 205 -14.98 10.75 -1.94
CA ASN A 205 -16.37 10.99 -1.55
C ASN A 205 -16.60 12.41 -1.00
N GLU A 206 -15.56 13.26 -0.95
CA GLU A 206 -15.71 14.70 -0.76
C GLU A 206 -16.07 15.32 -2.12
N VAL A 207 -17.37 15.52 -2.35
CA VAL A 207 -17.91 16.45 -3.35
C VAL A 207 -18.46 17.66 -2.61
#